data_AF-A0A8S3HQV5-F1
#
_entry.id   AF-A0A8S3HQV5-F1
#
_cell.length_a   1.000
_cell.length_b   1.000
_cell.length_c   1.000
_cell.angle_alpha   90.00
_cell.angle_beta   90.00
_cell.angle_gamma   90.00
#
_symmetry.space_group_name_H-M   'P 1'
#
loop_
_entity.id
_entity.type
_entity.pdbx_description
1 polymer ?
#
loop_
_entity_poly.entity_id
_entity_poly.type
_entity_poly.pdbx_seq_one_letter_code
_entity_poly.pdbx_strand_id
1 'polypeptide(L)'
;DLESALCFAFVIERDCFGETREIELKPGGSSIMVNQANKREFVDLYIDYIFNKSCEMQFQAFSTGFRRVINSKPLELFYPDELMLFVGNTHYDWNEFQKKTEYKGEYHANHRVIQWFWQVFHKMNEIEKKKFL
;
A
#
# COMPACT_ATOMS: atom_id res chain seq x y z
N ASP A 1 -3.77 -25.65 -15.45
CA ASP A 1 -4.86 -25.27 -14.54
C ASP A 1 -4.25 -24.49 -13.37
N LEU A 2 -5.01 -23.66 -12.65
CA LEU A 2 -4.50 -22.91 -11.49
C LEU A 2 -3.91 -23.88 -10.42
N GLU A 3 -4.55 -25.04 -10.27
CA GLU A 3 -4.10 -26.14 -9.40
C GLU A 3 -2.72 -26.70 -9.81
N SER A 4 -2.41 -26.73 -11.11
CA SER A 4 -1.14 -27.29 -11.63
C SER A 4 -0.02 -26.26 -11.68
N ALA A 5 -0.33 -24.96 -11.58
CA ALA A 5 0.64 -23.89 -11.81
C ALA A 5 1.20 -23.29 -10.52
N LEU A 6 0.48 -23.38 -9.39
CA LEU A 6 0.79 -22.55 -8.21
C LEU A 6 0.83 -23.28 -6.87
N CYS A 7 0.27 -24.51 -6.75
CA CYS A 7 0.31 -25.35 -5.54
C CYS A 7 0.18 -24.59 -4.20
N PHE A 8 -0.74 -23.62 -4.11
CA PHE A 8 -0.93 -22.85 -2.89
C PHE A 8 -1.79 -23.63 -1.88
N ALA A 9 -1.35 -23.68 -0.63
CA ALA A 9 -2.19 -24.02 0.52
C ALA A 9 -2.76 -22.73 1.15
N PHE A 10 -3.66 -22.83 2.13
CA PHE A 10 -4.14 -21.67 2.91
C PHE A 10 -3.09 -21.22 3.94
N VAL A 11 -1.89 -20.91 3.47
CA VAL A 11 -0.72 -20.52 4.26
C VAL A 11 -0.05 -19.31 3.59
N ILE A 12 0.53 -18.43 4.41
CA ILE A 12 1.36 -17.30 3.96
C ILE A 12 2.75 -17.38 4.59
N GLU A 13 3.79 -17.10 3.81
CA GLU A 13 5.16 -16.93 4.30
C GLU A 13 5.40 -15.47 4.71
N ARG A 14 6.00 -15.28 5.89
CA ARG A 14 6.42 -13.98 6.39
C ARG A 14 7.88 -14.00 6.78
N ASP A 15 8.62 -12.99 6.34
CA ASP A 15 9.92 -12.68 6.92
C ASP A 15 9.71 -12.02 8.30
N CYS A 16 10.33 -12.61 9.32
CA CYS A 16 10.38 -12.08 10.67
C CYS A 16 11.84 -11.99 11.10
N PHE A 17 12.47 -10.85 10.80
CA PHE A 17 13.88 -10.57 11.14
C PHE A 17 14.85 -11.56 10.48
N GLY A 18 14.62 -11.92 9.22
CA GLY A 18 15.44 -12.86 8.46
C GLY A 18 15.09 -14.33 8.66
N GLU A 19 14.06 -14.64 9.48
CA GLU A 19 13.46 -15.97 9.54
C GLU A 19 12.15 -16.01 8.75
N THR A 20 12.04 -16.92 7.78
CA THR A 20 10.76 -17.20 7.11
C THR A 20 9.88 -18.04 8.01
N ARG A 21 8.67 -17.55 8.30
CA ARG A 21 7.64 -18.26 9.06
C ARG A 21 6.41 -18.49 8.21
N GLU A 22 5.90 -19.71 8.24
CA GLU A 22 4.61 -20.06 7.68
C GLU A 22 3.49 -19.77 8.67
N ILE A 23 2.42 -19.13 8.19
CA ILE A 23 1.26 -18.77 8.98
C ILE A 23 0.02 -19.28 8.26
N GLU A 24 -0.73 -20.15 8.94
CA GLU A 24 -2.00 -20.63 8.41
C GLU A 24 -3.06 -19.53 8.41
N LEU A 25 -3.74 -19.33 7.29
CA LEU A 25 -4.79 -18.33 7.13
C LEU A 25 -6.12 -18.77 7.76
N LYS A 26 -6.30 -20.08 7.94
CA LYS A 26 -7.42 -20.72 8.62
C LYS A 26 -6.97 -22.02 9.31
N PRO A 27 -7.72 -22.56 10.28
CA PRO A 27 -7.34 -23.79 10.97
C PRO A 27 -7.08 -24.95 10.01
N GLY A 28 -5.88 -25.54 10.06
CA GLY A 28 -5.48 -26.64 9.18
C GLY A 28 -5.22 -26.20 7.74
N GLY A 29 -4.96 -24.90 7.52
CA GLY A 29 -4.79 -24.29 6.21
C GLY A 29 -3.66 -24.92 5.38
N SER A 30 -2.62 -25.42 6.03
CA SER A 30 -1.51 -26.16 5.38
C SER A 30 -1.96 -27.41 4.63
N SER A 31 -3.06 -28.03 5.05
CA SER A 31 -3.60 -29.25 4.42
C SER A 31 -4.67 -28.96 3.37
N ILE A 32 -5.03 -27.70 3.16
CA ILE A 32 -6.12 -27.30 2.27
C ILE A 32 -5.52 -26.59 1.06
N MET A 33 -5.63 -27.24 -0.11
CA MET A 33 -5.17 -26.66 -1.36
C MET A 33 -6.14 -25.62 -1.91
N VAL A 34 -5.59 -24.56 -2.48
CA VAL A 34 -6.35 -23.53 -3.19
C VAL A 34 -6.73 -24.05 -4.57
N ASN A 35 -8.01 -23.93 -4.90
CA ASN A 35 -8.62 -24.34 -6.16
C ASN A 35 -9.59 -23.26 -6.65
N GLN A 36 -10.19 -23.49 -7.82
CA GLN A 36 -11.08 -22.50 -8.44
C GLN A 36 -12.32 -22.16 -7.58
N ALA A 37 -12.79 -23.09 -6.75
CA ALA A 37 -13.96 -22.88 -5.90
C ALA A 37 -13.65 -22.09 -4.62
N ASN A 38 -12.47 -22.29 -4.03
CA ASN A 38 -12.08 -21.67 -2.75
C ASN A 38 -11.10 -20.49 -2.89
N LYS A 39 -10.63 -20.18 -4.11
CA LYS A 39 -9.66 -19.07 -4.33
C LYS A 39 -10.12 -17.70 -3.81
N ARG A 40 -11.42 -17.42 -3.82
CA ARG A 40 -11.95 -16.14 -3.29
C ARG A 40 -11.75 -16.07 -1.78
N GLU A 41 -12.09 -17.15 -1.09
CA GLU A 41 -11.86 -17.29 0.36
C GLU A 41 -10.36 -17.12 0.70
N PHE A 42 -9.47 -17.73 -0.09
CA PHE A 42 -8.03 -17.56 0.09
C PHE A 42 -7.62 -16.09 -0.01
N VAL A 43 -8.07 -15.39 -1.07
CA VAL A 43 -7.77 -13.96 -1.26
C VAL A 43 -8.32 -13.11 -0.12
N ASP A 44 -9.55 -13.37 0.32
CA ASP A 44 -10.19 -12.62 1.42
C ASP A 44 -9.42 -12.80 2.73
N LEU A 45 -9.05 -14.05 3.07
CA LEU A 45 -8.25 -14.35 4.27
C LEU A 45 -6.83 -13.80 4.18
N TYR A 46 -6.23 -13.81 2.99
CA TYR A 46 -4.93 -13.22 2.74
C TYR A 46 -4.97 -11.71 3.01
N ILE A 47 -5.92 -10.99 2.39
CA ILE A 47 -6.09 -9.54 2.58
C ILE A 47 -6.33 -9.20 4.05
N ASP A 48 -7.23 -9.92 4.72
CA ASP A 48 -7.51 -9.75 6.15
C ASP A 48 -6.26 -9.96 7.02
N TYR A 49 -5.46 -10.98 6.71
CA TYR A 49 -4.21 -11.20 7.42
C TYR A 49 -3.19 -10.07 7.19
N ILE A 50 -3.00 -9.65 5.93
CA ILE A 50 -2.03 -8.60 5.59
C ILE A 50 -2.38 -7.30 6.32
N PHE A 51 -3.64 -6.85 6.26
CA PHE A 51 -4.01 -5.50 6.69
C PHE A 51 -4.58 -5.42 8.11
N ASN A 52 -5.12 -6.51 8.66
CA ASN A 52 -5.73 -6.50 9.99
C ASN A 52 -4.95 -7.37 10.97
N LYS A 53 -4.89 -8.70 10.75
CA LYS A 53 -4.37 -9.63 11.76
C LYS A 53 -2.88 -9.47 12.01
N SER A 54 -2.08 -9.19 10.97
CA SER A 54 -0.62 -9.13 11.11
C SER A 54 -0.12 -7.98 11.99
N CYS A 55 -0.94 -6.94 12.17
CA CYS A 55 -0.63 -5.76 12.99
C CYS A 55 -1.66 -5.52 14.10
N GLU A 56 -2.57 -6.47 14.36
CA GLU A 56 -3.72 -6.28 15.24
C GLU A 56 -3.31 -5.78 16.63
N MET A 57 -2.29 -6.40 17.23
CA MET A 57 -1.83 -6.04 18.57
C MET A 57 -1.33 -4.59 18.63
N GLN A 58 -0.52 -4.19 17.67
CA GLN A 58 0.05 -2.85 17.57
C GLN A 58 -1.03 -1.82 17.24
N PHE A 59 -1.93 -2.16 16.32
CA PHE A 59 -3.04 -1.32 15.93
C PHE A 59 -4.03 -1.10 17.08
N GLN A 60 -4.35 -2.12 17.87
CA GLN A 60 -5.23 -1.97 19.03
C GLN A 60 -4.63 -1.05 20.10
N ALA A 61 -3.33 -1.19 20.38
CA ALA A 61 -2.63 -0.29 21.29
C ALA A 61 -2.66 1.17 20.78
N PHE A 62 -2.36 1.38 19.50
CA PHE A 62 -2.45 2.68 18.85
C PHE A 62 -3.87 3.26 18.91
N SER A 63 -4.87 2.50 18.48
CA SER A 63 -6.28 2.89 18.43
C SER A 63 -6.80 3.28 19.81
N THR A 64 -6.43 2.53 20.84
CA THR A 64 -6.77 2.84 22.24
C THR A 64 -6.17 4.18 22.68
N GLY A 65 -4.91 4.44 22.37
CA GLY A 65 -4.26 5.71 22.69
C GLY A 65 -4.86 6.89 21.92
N PHE A 66 -5.05 6.71 20.61
CA PHE A 66 -5.59 7.73 19.70
C PHE A 66 -7.03 8.15 20.10
N ARG A 67 -7.91 7.19 20.41
CA ARG A 67 -9.29 7.45 20.87
C ARG A 67 -9.39 8.09 22.26
N ARG A 68 -8.33 8.08 23.07
CA ARG A 68 -8.31 8.83 24.34
C ARG A 68 -8.07 10.32 24.13
N VAL A 69 -7.33 10.68 23.07
CA VAL A 69 -6.97 12.07 22.76
C VAL A 69 -8.05 12.74 21.91
N ILE A 70 -8.66 11.99 21.00
CA ILE A 70 -9.70 12.48 20.10
C ILE A 70 -11.05 12.00 20.61
N ASN A 71 -12.01 12.91 20.81
CA ASN A 71 -13.39 12.53 21.09
C ASN A 71 -13.84 11.52 20.02
N SER A 72 -14.47 10.40 20.36
CA SER A 72 -14.75 9.34 19.37
C SER A 72 -15.71 9.79 18.25
N LYS A 73 -16.57 10.78 18.51
CA LYS A 73 -17.63 11.22 17.59
C LYS A 73 -17.14 11.83 16.26
N PRO A 74 -16.11 12.70 16.21
CA PRO A 74 -15.64 13.25 14.94
C PRO A 74 -14.93 12.23 14.06
N LEU A 75 -14.31 11.18 14.62
CA LEU A 75 -13.59 10.18 13.82
C LEU A 75 -14.51 9.34 12.93
N GLU A 76 -15.75 9.09 13.38
CA GLU A 76 -16.76 8.34 12.62
C GLU A 76 -17.35 9.15 11.46
N LEU A 77 -17.07 10.46 11.38
CA LEU A 77 -17.59 11.35 10.34
C LEU A 77 -16.68 11.45 9.11
N PHE A 78 -15.43 11.01 9.22
CA PHE A 78 -14.45 11.13 8.15
C PHE A 78 -14.37 9.85 7.31
N TYR A 79 -14.23 10.03 6.00
CA TYR A 79 -13.77 8.95 5.13
C TYR A 79 -12.27 8.65 5.37
N PRO A 80 -11.78 7.43 5.08
CA PRO A 80 -10.37 7.07 5.25
C PRO A 80 -9.38 8.07 4.61
N ASP A 81 -9.71 8.59 3.42
CA ASP A 81 -8.89 9.57 2.70
C ASP A 81 -8.81 10.92 3.42
N GLU A 82 -9.89 11.33 4.10
CA GLU A 82 -9.93 12.56 4.88
C GLU A 82 -9.14 12.42 6.19
N LEU A 83 -9.15 11.24 6.80
CA LEU A 83 -8.29 10.93 7.95
C LEU A 83 -6.80 10.96 7.58
N MET A 84 -6.45 10.56 6.37
CA MET A 84 -5.06 10.60 5.89
C MET A 84 -4.50 12.02 5.85
N LEU A 85 -5.36 13.04 5.61
CA LEU A 85 -4.98 14.45 5.63
C LEU A 85 -4.41 14.90 6.99
N PHE A 86 -4.85 14.28 8.09
CA PHE A 86 -4.37 14.60 9.45
C PHE A 86 -3.00 13.99 9.77
N VAL A 87 -2.61 12.92 9.09
CA VAL A 87 -1.38 12.16 9.40
C VAL A 87 -0.17 12.72 8.65
N GLY A 88 -0.37 13.40 7.53
CA GLY A 88 0.74 14.06 6.84
C GLY A 88 0.31 14.71 5.54
N ASN A 89 0.40 16.02 5.50
CA ASN A 89 0.45 16.74 4.24
C ASN A 89 1.86 16.49 3.67
N THR A 90 1.99 15.60 2.69
CA THR A 90 3.20 15.53 1.88
C THR A 90 3.27 16.82 1.06
N HIS A 91 3.93 17.83 1.62
CA HIS A 91 4.33 19.00 0.83
C HIS A 91 5.35 18.51 -0.20
N TYR A 92 4.87 18.20 -1.40
CA TYR A 92 5.73 17.79 -2.50
C TYR A 92 6.54 19.00 -2.98
N ASP A 93 7.85 18.90 -2.88
CA ASP A 93 8.74 19.84 -3.57
C ASP A 93 8.96 19.36 -5.00
N TRP A 94 8.11 19.86 -5.90
CA TRP A 94 8.18 19.54 -7.33
C TRP A 94 9.47 20.04 -8.00
N ASN A 95 10.14 21.05 -7.43
CA ASN A 95 11.42 21.51 -7.95
C ASN A 95 12.53 20.53 -7.57
N GLU A 96 12.52 20.02 -6.34
CA GLU A 96 13.45 18.98 -5.90
C GLU A 96 13.22 17.67 -6.67
N PHE A 97 11.96 17.33 -6.97
CA PHE A 97 11.63 16.19 -7.84
C PHE A 97 12.27 16.33 -9.22
N GLN A 98 12.12 17.50 -9.86
CA GLN A 98 12.78 17.79 -11.14
C GLN A 98 14.31 17.72 -11.04
N LYS A 99 14.89 18.28 -9.98
CA LYS A 99 16.34 18.32 -9.77
C LYS A 99 16.94 16.93 -9.59
N LYS A 100 16.21 16.02 -8.94
CA LYS A 100 16.62 14.63 -8.69
C LYS A 100 16.22 13.65 -9.80
N THR A 101 15.61 14.13 -10.88
CA THR A 101 15.23 13.26 -12.01
C THR A 101 16.43 12.96 -12.89
N GLU A 102 16.70 11.67 -13.09
CA GLU A 102 17.72 11.18 -14.03
C GLU A 102 17.09 10.90 -15.40
N TYR A 103 17.81 11.29 -16.46
CA TYR A 103 17.41 11.06 -17.84
C TYR A 103 18.30 9.98 -18.46
N LYS A 104 17.71 9.09 -19.26
CA LYS A 104 18.41 7.97 -19.91
C LYS A 104 18.36 8.10 -21.43
N GLY A 105 19.34 7.50 -22.10
CA GLY A 105 19.45 7.52 -23.57
C GLY A 105 19.88 8.89 -24.10
N GLU A 106 19.16 9.39 -25.10
CA GLU A 106 19.42 10.71 -25.71
C GLU A 106 18.84 11.89 -24.91
N TYR A 107 18.04 11.61 -23.88
CA TYR A 107 17.42 12.64 -23.07
C TYR A 107 18.37 13.18 -21.99
N HIS A 108 18.30 14.49 -21.77
CA HIS A 108 19.02 15.20 -20.71
C HIS A 108 18.22 16.45 -20.31
N ALA A 109 18.60 17.11 -19.21
CA ALA A 109 17.83 18.22 -18.64
C ALA A 109 17.57 19.39 -19.63
N ASN A 110 18.49 19.61 -20.57
CA ASN A 110 18.39 20.66 -21.59
C ASN A 110 17.73 20.19 -22.89
N HIS A 111 17.31 18.92 -22.98
CA HIS A 111 16.66 18.38 -24.17
C HIS A 111 15.27 19.01 -24.33
N ARG A 112 14.90 19.44 -25.54
CA ARG A 112 13.67 20.19 -25.80
C ARG A 112 12.41 19.49 -25.26
N VAL A 113 12.33 18.18 -25.45
CA VAL A 113 11.20 17.36 -24.97
C VAL A 113 11.12 17.34 -23.44
N ILE A 114 12.27 17.30 -22.74
CA ILE A 114 12.32 17.32 -21.28
C ILE A 114 11.91 18.68 -20.73
N GLN A 115 12.31 19.77 -21.38
CA GLN A 115 11.87 21.12 -21.03
C GLN A 115 10.36 21.27 -21.19
N TRP A 116 9.78 20.77 -22.29
CA TRP A 116 8.32 20.77 -22.48
C TRP A 116 7.61 19.91 -21.45
N PHE A 117 8.14 18.73 -21.12
CA PHE A 117 7.60 17.89 -20.07
C PHE A 117 7.45 18.65 -18.75
N TRP A 118 8.53 19.30 -18.27
CA TRP A 118 8.48 20.06 -17.03
C TRP A 118 7.60 21.31 -17.12
N GLN A 119 7.53 21.96 -18.27
CA GLN A 119 6.61 23.08 -18.49
C GLN A 119 5.14 22.65 -18.36
N VAL A 120 4.77 21.48 -18.89
CA VAL A 120 3.41 20.95 -18.77
C VAL A 120 3.17 20.46 -17.34
N PHE A 121 4.11 19.71 -16.77
CA PHE A 121 4.02 19.21 -15.39
C PHE A 121 3.83 20.35 -14.38
N HIS A 122 4.59 21.44 -14.48
CA HIS A 122 4.46 22.57 -13.55
C HIS A 122 3.14 23.33 -13.70
N LYS A 123 2.47 23.24 -14.86
CA LYS A 123 1.14 23.81 -15.09
C LYS A 123 0.00 22.94 -14.54
N MET A 124 0.26 21.67 -14.22
CA MET A 124 -0.74 20.77 -13.63
C MET A 124 -1.11 21.22 -12.20
N ASN A 125 -2.34 20.91 -11.79
CA ASN A 125 -2.74 21.06 -10.40
C ASN A 125 -2.17 19.93 -9.52
N GLU A 126 -2.26 20.08 -8.20
CA GLU A 126 -1.71 19.11 -7.24
C GLU A 126 -2.28 17.70 -7.41
N ILE A 127 -3.56 17.56 -7.77
CA ILE A 127 -4.19 16.25 -7.97
C ILE A 127 -3.60 15.56 -9.21
N GLU A 128 -3.42 16.31 -10.29
CA GLU A 128 -2.81 15.80 -11.53
C GLU A 128 -1.35 15.41 -11.34
N LYS A 129 -0.56 16.25 -10.64
CA LYS A 129 0.84 15.92 -10.32
C LYS A 129 0.96 14.67 -9.45
N LYS A 130 0.07 14.50 -8.46
CA LYS A 130 0.00 13.30 -7.62
C LYS A 130 -0.45 12.05 -8.39
N LYS A 131 -1.28 12.20 -9.43
CA LYS A 131 -1.70 11.09 -10.31
C LYS A 131 -0.62 10.69 -11.32
N PHE A 132 0.28 11.61 -11.66
CA PHE A 132 1.41 11.31 -12.53
C PHE A 132 2.48 10.44 -11.83
N LEU A 133 2.69 10.68 -10.53
CA LEU A 133 3.52 9.84 -9.66
C LEU A 133 2.85 8.50 -9.35
#